data_AF-A0A939S8K9-F1
#
_entry.id   AF-A0A939S8K9-F1
#
_cell.length_a   1.000
_cell.length_b   1.000
_cell.length_c   1.000
_cell.angle_alpha   90.00
_cell.angle_beta   90.00
_cell.angle_gamma   90.00
#
_symmetry.space_group_name_H-M   'P 1'
#
loop_
_entity.id
_entity.type
_entity.pdbx_description
1 polymer ?
#
loop_
_entity_poly.entity_id
_entity_poly.type
_entity_poly.pdbx_seq_one_letter_code
_entity_poly.pdbx_strand_id
1 'polypeptide(L)'
;MRLRRLDLTRYGKFTDHSIDFGERPIDQPDLHVIYGPNEAGKSTAFTAFLDLLFGIATQSPFDFLHPYSTMRIGGALEFGGEKREFARIKRPQNSLLDADDRPIPESAIRGELGGIERDAYRTMFSLDDETLEKGGESILASKGDIGQLLFSASAGLSHLSQKLIDLKAEADGFYKFRARSGALVDLKTRLAELKAEREKFDTLASDHARLVESLDRSKKHYDEAVTERTRTRGRIDEGTVKLTNWSGGGGRRAACGLPRPLFIAAIASLRK
;
A
#
# COMPACT_ATOMS: atom_id res chain seq x y z
N MET A 1 -35.85 -15.01 3.02
CA MET A 1 -37.18 -14.47 2.67
C MET A 1 -37.65 -15.09 1.35
N ARG A 2 -38.92 -15.47 1.24
CA ARG A 2 -39.57 -15.91 -0.02
C ARG A 2 -40.85 -15.11 -0.24
N LEU A 3 -41.11 -14.69 -1.48
CA LEU A 3 -42.38 -14.08 -1.87
C LEU A 3 -43.39 -15.20 -2.19
N ARG A 4 -44.46 -15.32 -1.39
CA ARG A 4 -45.53 -16.29 -1.61
C ARG A 4 -46.62 -15.72 -2.51
N ARG A 5 -47.02 -14.47 -2.28
CA ARG A 5 -48.05 -13.80 -3.07
C ARG A 5 -47.76 -12.31 -3.17
N LEU A 6 -48.00 -11.72 -4.33
CA LEU A 6 -47.94 -10.29 -4.56
C LEU A 6 -49.33 -9.77 -4.93
N ASP A 7 -49.86 -8.85 -4.11
CA ASP A 7 -51.20 -8.30 -4.26
C ASP A 7 -51.11 -6.86 -4.82
N LEU A 8 -51.49 -6.68 -6.07
CA LEU A 8 -51.50 -5.42 -6.80
C LEU A 8 -52.92 -4.80 -6.70
N THR A 9 -53.30 -4.40 -5.47
CA THR A 9 -54.64 -3.87 -5.15
C THR A 9 -54.95 -2.60 -5.94
N ARG A 10 -54.08 -1.58 -5.84
CA ARG A 10 -54.21 -0.30 -6.58
C ARG A 10 -52.82 0.22 -6.87
N TYR A 11 -52.23 -0.22 -7.98
CA TYR A 11 -50.84 0.11 -8.29
C TYR A 11 -50.57 0.12 -9.79
N GLY A 12 -50.12 1.25 -10.32
CA GLY A 12 -49.89 1.41 -11.76
C GLY A 12 -51.16 1.09 -12.53
N LYS A 13 -51.08 0.11 -13.44
CA LYS A 13 -52.20 -0.29 -14.28
C LYS A 13 -53.08 -1.38 -13.67
N PHE A 14 -52.67 -1.91 -12.52
CA PHE A 14 -53.36 -3.03 -11.89
C PHE A 14 -54.42 -2.53 -10.92
N THR A 15 -55.55 -3.23 -10.92
CA THR A 15 -56.65 -3.05 -9.97
C THR A 15 -57.05 -4.44 -9.48
N ASP A 16 -56.90 -4.69 -8.19
CA ASP A 16 -57.24 -5.93 -7.49
C ASP A 16 -56.70 -7.20 -8.17
N HIS A 17 -55.46 -7.14 -8.66
CA HIS A 17 -54.78 -8.28 -9.28
C HIS A 17 -53.82 -8.94 -8.27
N SER A 18 -53.75 -10.26 -8.26
CA SER A 18 -52.83 -10.99 -7.35
C SER A 18 -52.02 -12.02 -8.14
N ILE A 19 -50.72 -12.10 -7.85
CA ILE A 19 -49.81 -13.09 -8.39
C ILE A 19 -49.44 -14.04 -7.25
N ASP A 20 -49.98 -15.25 -7.28
CA ASP A 20 -49.73 -16.29 -6.28
C ASP A 20 -48.65 -17.26 -6.77
N PHE A 21 -47.58 -17.39 -5.99
CA PHE A 21 -46.46 -18.30 -6.23
C PHE A 21 -46.62 -19.63 -5.45
N GLY A 22 -47.72 -19.80 -4.71
CA GLY A 22 -48.02 -21.04 -4.00
C GLY A 22 -47.04 -21.36 -2.87
N GLU A 23 -47.14 -22.58 -2.35
CA GLU A 23 -46.27 -23.08 -1.28
C GLU A 23 -44.90 -23.50 -1.82
N ARG A 24 -43.87 -23.36 -0.99
CA ARG A 24 -42.52 -23.78 -1.35
C ARG A 24 -42.50 -25.30 -1.63
N PRO A 25 -42.06 -25.75 -2.82
CA PRO A 25 -41.95 -27.17 -3.11
C PRO A 25 -40.91 -27.85 -2.21
N ILE A 26 -41.21 -29.07 -1.74
CA ILE A 26 -40.31 -29.85 -0.86
C ILE A 26 -39.20 -30.55 -1.68
N ASP A 27 -39.58 -31.12 -2.83
CA ASP A 27 -38.69 -31.98 -3.64
C ASP A 27 -38.32 -31.35 -5.00
N GLN A 28 -38.55 -30.05 -5.18
CA GLN A 28 -38.35 -29.36 -6.47
C GLN A 28 -37.71 -27.97 -6.28
N PRO A 29 -37.01 -27.45 -7.30
CA PRO A 29 -36.62 -26.05 -7.33
C PRO A 29 -37.83 -25.11 -7.30
N ASP A 30 -37.71 -24.03 -6.54
CA ASP A 30 -38.73 -22.98 -6.40
C ASP A 30 -38.57 -21.92 -7.49
N LEU A 31 -38.77 -22.34 -8.75
CA LEU A 31 -38.63 -21.50 -9.94
C LEU A 31 -40.00 -21.08 -10.48
N HIS A 32 -40.22 -19.77 -10.57
CA HIS A 32 -41.43 -19.20 -11.14
C HIS A 32 -41.12 -18.37 -12.38
N VAL A 33 -41.92 -18.54 -13.44
CA VAL A 33 -41.79 -17.78 -14.69
C VAL A 33 -43.05 -16.97 -14.90
N ILE A 34 -42.92 -15.64 -14.85
CA ILE A 34 -44.01 -14.72 -15.19
C ILE A 34 -43.84 -14.30 -16.65
N TYR A 35 -44.76 -14.76 -17.50
CA TYR A 35 -44.74 -14.45 -18.93
C TYR A 35 -46.00 -13.70 -19.35
N GLY A 36 -45.88 -12.95 -20.44
CA GLY A 36 -47.01 -12.21 -21.03
C GLY A 36 -46.51 -11.27 -22.13
N PRO A 37 -47.42 -10.67 -22.90
CA PRO A 37 -47.09 -9.70 -23.94
C PRO A 37 -46.25 -8.51 -23.44
N ASN A 38 -45.67 -7.75 -24.36
CA ASN A 38 -45.12 -6.43 -24.02
C ASN A 38 -46.23 -5.58 -23.38
N GLU A 39 -45.85 -4.71 -22.45
CA GLU A 39 -46.79 -3.86 -21.69
C GLU A 39 -47.80 -4.62 -20.82
N ALA A 40 -47.69 -5.96 -20.70
CA ALA A 40 -48.51 -6.75 -19.79
C ALA A 40 -48.31 -6.40 -18.31
N GLY A 41 -47.30 -5.59 -17.97
CA GLY A 41 -47.06 -5.08 -16.61
C GLY A 41 -46.03 -5.85 -15.83
N LYS A 42 -45.18 -6.65 -16.49
CA LYS A 42 -44.13 -7.44 -15.84
C LYS A 42 -43.16 -6.54 -15.06
N SER A 43 -42.65 -5.49 -15.69
CA SER A 43 -41.77 -4.49 -15.03
C SER A 43 -42.49 -3.70 -13.93
N THR A 44 -43.80 -3.44 -14.11
CA THR A 44 -44.64 -2.81 -13.10
C THR A 44 -44.81 -3.70 -11.87
N ALA A 45 -45.07 -4.99 -12.05
CA ALA A 45 -45.18 -5.96 -10.96
C ALA A 45 -43.84 -6.14 -10.21
N PHE A 46 -42.73 -6.20 -10.95
CA PHE A 46 -41.39 -6.22 -10.33
C PHE A 46 -41.12 -4.97 -9.49
N THR A 47 -41.48 -3.79 -10.01
CA THR A 47 -41.31 -2.55 -9.24
C THR A 47 -42.23 -2.50 -8.02
N ALA A 48 -43.46 -3.02 -8.15
CA ALA A 48 -44.38 -3.14 -7.02
C ALA A 48 -43.83 -4.04 -5.91
N PHE A 49 -43.17 -5.13 -6.27
CA PHE A 49 -42.47 -5.99 -5.32
C PHE A 49 -41.36 -5.24 -4.57
N LEU A 50 -40.52 -4.48 -5.28
CA LEU A 50 -39.50 -3.63 -4.64
C LEU A 50 -40.13 -2.56 -3.74
N ASP A 51 -41.23 -1.96 -4.17
CA ASP A 51 -41.96 -0.97 -3.38
C ASP A 51 -42.60 -1.57 -2.12
N LEU A 52 -43.09 -2.81 -2.18
CA LEU A 52 -43.54 -3.56 -1.02
C LEU A 52 -42.42 -3.72 0.00
N LEU A 53 -41.20 -4.06 -0.44
CA LEU A 53 -40.06 -4.27 0.47
C LEU A 53 -39.50 -2.95 1.03
N PHE A 54 -39.33 -1.93 0.20
CA PHE A 54 -38.51 -0.76 0.54
C PHE A 54 -39.27 0.55 0.73
N GLY A 55 -40.54 0.60 0.35
CA GLY A 55 -41.33 1.84 0.33
C GLY A 55 -41.66 2.28 -1.09
N ILE A 56 -42.83 2.90 -1.25
CA ILE A 56 -43.20 3.58 -2.50
C ILE A 56 -42.54 4.96 -2.51
N ALA A 57 -41.66 5.22 -3.48
CA ALA A 57 -40.90 6.47 -3.61
C ALA A 57 -41.81 7.72 -3.63
N THR A 58 -41.34 8.85 -3.08
CA THR A 58 -42.09 10.12 -3.01
C THR A 58 -42.69 10.52 -4.35
N GLN A 59 -41.89 10.43 -5.41
CA GLN A 59 -42.34 10.53 -6.79
C GLN A 59 -42.35 9.11 -7.37
N SER A 60 -43.54 8.61 -7.67
CA SER A 60 -43.73 7.30 -8.30
C SER A 60 -44.41 7.52 -9.64
N PRO A 61 -43.92 6.91 -10.74
CA PRO A 61 -44.54 7.02 -12.07
C PRO A 61 -45.80 6.16 -12.22
N PHE A 62 -46.27 5.51 -11.15
CA PHE A 62 -47.34 4.52 -11.18
C PHE A 62 -48.69 5.05 -10.66
N ASP A 63 -48.92 6.36 -10.69
CA ASP A 63 -50.17 7.02 -10.27
C ASP A 63 -51.16 7.31 -11.40
N PHE A 64 -50.84 6.88 -12.62
CA PHE A 64 -51.64 7.19 -13.81
C PHE A 64 -53.10 6.71 -13.75
N LEU A 65 -53.38 5.57 -13.11
CA LEU A 65 -54.75 5.06 -12.91
C LEU A 65 -55.26 5.30 -11.48
N HIS A 66 -54.36 5.22 -10.50
CA HIS A 66 -54.69 5.29 -9.07
C HIS A 66 -53.94 6.46 -8.44
N PRO A 67 -54.64 7.49 -7.93
CA PRO A 67 -53.99 8.61 -7.25
C PRO A 67 -53.13 8.13 -6.08
N TYR A 68 -52.06 8.87 -5.76
CA TYR A 68 -51.16 8.54 -4.65
C TYR A 68 -51.89 8.18 -3.35
N SER A 69 -52.95 8.91 -2.98
CA SER A 69 -53.70 8.66 -1.74
C SER A 69 -54.36 7.28 -1.65
N THR A 70 -54.64 6.63 -2.78
CA THR A 70 -55.32 5.33 -2.84
C THR A 70 -54.38 4.18 -3.18
N MET A 71 -53.13 4.46 -3.57
CA MET A 71 -52.14 3.45 -3.95
C MET A 71 -51.89 2.46 -2.80
N ARG A 72 -51.99 1.17 -3.14
CA ARG A 72 -51.81 0.07 -2.21
C ARG A 72 -51.24 -1.15 -2.91
N ILE A 73 -50.19 -1.71 -2.31
CA ILE A 73 -49.57 -2.98 -2.69
C ILE A 73 -49.65 -3.87 -1.46
N GLY A 74 -50.00 -5.14 -1.61
CA GLY A 74 -49.93 -6.13 -0.56
C GLY A 74 -49.06 -7.31 -0.98
N GLY A 75 -48.87 -8.24 -0.06
CA GLY A 75 -48.28 -9.52 -0.36
C GLY A 75 -48.04 -10.35 0.87
N ALA A 76 -47.91 -11.65 0.63
CA ALA A 76 -47.50 -12.62 1.63
C ALA A 76 -46.00 -12.92 1.47
N LEU A 77 -45.23 -12.65 2.52
CA LEU A 77 -43.82 -12.99 2.60
C LEU A 77 -43.62 -14.14 3.59
N GLU A 78 -42.71 -15.04 3.27
CA GLU A 78 -42.30 -16.15 4.13
C GLU A 78 -40.90 -15.89 4.70
N PHE A 79 -40.81 -15.86 6.03
CA PHE A 79 -39.57 -15.68 6.80
C PHE A 79 -39.38 -16.88 7.71
N GLY A 80 -38.26 -17.59 7.60
CA GLY A 80 -38.01 -18.80 8.41
C GLY A 80 -39.07 -19.90 8.27
N GLY A 81 -39.87 -19.90 7.20
CA GLY A 81 -41.02 -20.81 7.02
C GLY A 81 -42.36 -20.28 7.55
N GLU A 82 -42.36 -19.16 8.28
CA GLU A 82 -43.59 -18.50 8.71
C GLU A 82 -44.11 -17.53 7.64
N LYS A 83 -45.39 -17.68 7.29
CA LYS A 83 -46.10 -16.75 6.41
C LYS A 83 -46.53 -15.50 7.19
N ARG A 84 -46.24 -14.33 6.65
CA ARG A 84 -46.71 -13.03 7.17
C ARG A 84 -47.30 -12.20 6.04
N GLU A 85 -48.46 -11.59 6.31
CA GLU A 85 -49.16 -10.71 5.38
C GLU A 85 -48.71 -9.27 5.61
N PHE A 86 -48.40 -8.56 4.53
CA PHE A 86 -48.00 -7.16 4.54
C PHE A 86 -48.83 -6.38 3.55
N ALA A 87 -49.12 -5.13 3.90
CA ALA A 87 -49.60 -4.15 2.95
C ALA A 87 -48.78 -2.87 3.05
N ARG A 88 -48.69 -2.16 1.94
CA ARG A 88 -47.94 -0.92 1.81
C ARG A 88 -48.77 0.09 1.06
N ILE A 89 -48.92 1.24 1.69
CA ILE A 89 -49.66 2.39 1.16
C ILE A 89 -48.71 3.55 0.91
N LYS A 90 -49.06 4.43 -0.03
CA LYS A 90 -48.24 5.62 -0.31
C LYS A 90 -48.41 6.65 0.81
N ARG A 91 -47.48 6.66 1.77
CA ARG A 91 -47.37 7.69 2.82
C ARG A 91 -45.90 7.98 3.14
N PRO A 92 -45.56 9.20 3.63
CA PRO A 92 -44.18 9.54 4.00
C PRO A 92 -43.64 8.72 5.19
N GLN A 93 -44.52 8.32 6.10
CA GLN A 93 -44.19 7.57 7.32
C GLN A 93 -45.29 6.55 7.61
N ASN A 94 -44.98 5.51 8.40
CA ASN A 94 -45.94 4.48 8.83
C ASN A 94 -46.72 3.89 7.65
N SER A 95 -46.02 3.62 6.56
CA SER A 95 -46.56 3.16 5.28
C SER A 95 -46.71 1.65 5.18
N LEU A 96 -46.00 0.90 6.04
CA LEU A 96 -46.11 -0.55 6.16
C LEU A 96 -47.21 -0.92 7.14
N LEU A 97 -48.06 -1.86 6.75
CA LEU A 97 -49.19 -2.35 7.50
C LEU A 97 -49.10 -3.88 7.64
N ASP A 98 -49.66 -4.39 8.73
CA ASP A 98 -49.89 -5.82 8.94
C ASP A 98 -51.23 -6.30 8.32
N ALA A 99 -51.62 -7.54 8.62
CA ALA A 99 -52.86 -8.16 8.17
C ALA A 99 -54.13 -7.43 8.66
N ASP A 100 -54.04 -6.72 9.79
CA ASP A 100 -55.14 -5.99 10.42
C ASP A 100 -55.16 -4.50 10.02
N ASP A 101 -54.41 -4.12 8.98
CA ASP A 101 -54.22 -2.74 8.52
C ASP A 101 -53.59 -1.80 9.57
N ARG A 102 -52.87 -2.35 10.55
CA ARG A 102 -52.18 -1.55 11.57
C ARG A 102 -50.76 -1.21 11.12
N PRO A 103 -50.31 0.04 11.30
CA PRO A 103 -48.94 0.40 10.97
C PRO A 103 -47.92 -0.36 11.80
N ILE A 104 -46.92 -0.91 11.13
CA ILE A 104 -45.80 -1.64 11.73
C ILE A 104 -44.46 -1.00 11.35
N PRO A 105 -43.39 -1.19 12.14
CA PRO A 105 -42.10 -0.61 11.83
C PRO A 105 -41.47 -1.24 10.58
N GLU A 106 -40.74 -0.44 9.82
CA GLU A 106 -39.96 -0.86 8.64
C GLU A 106 -38.99 -2.02 8.94
N SER A 107 -38.54 -2.13 10.19
CA SER A 107 -37.66 -3.21 10.65
C SER A 107 -38.29 -4.60 10.52
N ALA A 108 -39.62 -4.70 10.44
CA ALA A 108 -40.33 -5.97 10.25
C ALA A 108 -39.95 -6.67 8.92
N ILE A 109 -39.62 -5.90 7.88
CA ILE A 109 -39.09 -6.42 6.61
C ILE A 109 -37.57 -6.19 6.55
N ARG A 110 -37.08 -5.00 6.91
CA ARG A 110 -35.65 -4.65 6.77
C ARG A 110 -34.72 -5.50 7.63
N GLY A 111 -35.17 -5.93 8.81
CA GLY A 111 -34.39 -6.82 9.68
C GLY A 111 -34.12 -8.18 9.03
N GLU A 112 -35.12 -8.72 8.33
CA GLU A 112 -35.03 -10.00 7.61
C GLU A 112 -34.19 -9.89 6.33
N LEU A 113 -34.10 -8.70 5.74
CA LEU A 113 -33.23 -8.40 4.60
C LEU A 113 -31.78 -8.10 5.00
N GLY A 114 -31.43 -8.18 6.29
CA GLY A 114 -30.08 -7.93 6.78
C GLY A 114 -29.60 -6.49 6.56
N GLY A 115 -30.52 -5.52 6.46
CA GLY A 115 -30.19 -4.11 6.23
C GLY A 115 -29.80 -3.76 4.79
N ILE A 116 -29.97 -4.67 3.83
CA ILE A 116 -29.74 -4.38 2.40
C ILE A 116 -30.70 -3.26 1.96
N GLU A 117 -30.15 -2.26 1.28
CA GLU A 117 -30.94 -1.16 0.70
C GLU A 117 -31.51 -1.53 -0.67
N ARG A 118 -32.50 -0.75 -1.14
CA ARG A 118 -33.22 -1.00 -2.39
C ARG A 118 -32.30 -1.18 -3.59
N ASP A 119 -31.36 -0.26 -3.78
CA ASP A 119 -30.48 -0.28 -4.95
C ASP A 119 -29.52 -1.47 -4.90
N ALA A 120 -28.96 -1.76 -3.72
CA ALA A 120 -28.14 -2.95 -3.50
C ALA A 120 -28.94 -4.24 -3.77
N TYR A 121 -30.20 -4.32 -3.32
CA TYR A 121 -31.08 -5.46 -3.61
C TYR A 121 -31.31 -5.63 -5.11
N ARG A 122 -31.60 -4.54 -5.83
CA ARG A 122 -31.78 -4.57 -7.29
C ARG A 122 -30.51 -5.04 -7.98
N THR A 123 -29.35 -4.52 -7.62
CA THR A 123 -28.07 -4.93 -8.25
C THR A 123 -27.70 -6.39 -7.97
N MET A 124 -28.01 -6.92 -6.78
CA MET A 124 -27.62 -8.29 -6.39
C MET A 124 -28.61 -9.36 -6.84
N PHE A 125 -29.90 -9.07 -6.83
CA PHE A 125 -30.97 -10.05 -6.99
C PHE A 125 -31.88 -9.80 -8.20
N SER A 126 -31.63 -8.73 -8.97
CA SER A 126 -32.32 -8.45 -10.23
C SER A 126 -31.35 -8.50 -11.39
N LEU A 127 -31.83 -9.04 -12.50
CA LEU A 127 -31.19 -8.89 -13.79
C LEU A 127 -32.20 -8.21 -14.70
N ASP A 128 -32.00 -6.92 -14.97
CA ASP A 128 -32.82 -6.15 -15.90
C ASP A 128 -32.00 -5.64 -17.08
N ASP A 129 -32.66 -5.40 -18.20
CA ASP A 129 -32.02 -5.05 -19.48
C ASP A 129 -31.12 -3.81 -19.34
N GLU A 130 -31.61 -2.79 -18.63
CA GLU A 130 -30.86 -1.55 -18.36
C GLU A 130 -29.64 -1.80 -17.46
N THR A 131 -29.77 -2.64 -16.42
CA THR A 131 -28.62 -3.03 -15.58
C THR A 131 -27.59 -3.88 -16.33
N LEU A 132 -28.03 -4.71 -17.28
CA LEU A 132 -27.15 -5.52 -18.13
C LEU A 132 -26.37 -4.64 -19.10
N GLU A 133 -27.02 -3.67 -19.74
CA GLU A 133 -26.39 -2.72 -20.65
C GLU A 133 -25.38 -1.84 -19.90
N LYS A 134 -25.79 -1.20 -18.79
CA LYS A 134 -24.90 -0.40 -17.94
C LYS A 134 -23.76 -1.22 -17.35
N GLY A 135 -24.03 -2.47 -16.97
CA GLY A 135 -23.02 -3.43 -16.52
C GLY A 135 -22.01 -3.72 -17.63
N GLY A 136 -22.49 -3.97 -18.86
CA GLY A 136 -21.66 -4.16 -20.04
C GLY A 136 -20.80 -2.94 -20.38
N GLU A 137 -21.39 -1.74 -20.37
CA GLU A 137 -20.67 -0.48 -20.56
C GLU A 137 -19.62 -0.26 -19.47
N SER A 138 -19.96 -0.52 -18.21
CA SER A 138 -19.02 -0.45 -17.08
C SER A 138 -17.87 -1.45 -17.22
N ILE A 139 -18.12 -2.65 -17.76
CA ILE A 139 -17.11 -3.67 -18.04
C ILE A 139 -16.19 -3.21 -19.19
N LEU A 140 -16.75 -2.64 -20.24
CA LEU A 140 -15.98 -2.07 -21.36
C LEU A 140 -15.14 -0.87 -20.92
N ALA A 141 -15.68 -0.02 -20.05
CA ALA A 141 -15.01 1.16 -19.52
C ALA A 141 -13.93 0.81 -18.48
N SER A 142 -14.16 -0.24 -17.68
CA SER A 142 -13.25 -0.67 -16.61
C SER A 142 -12.50 -1.92 -17.03
N LYS A 143 -11.35 -1.73 -17.69
CA LYS A 143 -10.37 -2.79 -17.95
C LYS A 143 -9.85 -3.41 -16.63
N GLY A 144 -10.61 -4.34 -16.06
CA GLY A 144 -10.12 -5.33 -15.09
C GLY A 144 -10.54 -5.18 -13.62
N ASP A 145 -10.91 -3.99 -13.11
CA ASP A 145 -11.12 -3.80 -11.66
C ASP A 145 -12.54 -4.16 -11.19
N ILE A 146 -13.58 -3.98 -12.03
CA ILE A 146 -14.97 -4.20 -11.61
C ILE A 146 -15.43 -5.65 -11.77
N GLY A 147 -14.90 -6.39 -12.76
CA GLY A 147 -15.23 -7.82 -12.92
C GLY A 147 -14.88 -8.63 -11.67
N GLN A 148 -13.80 -8.26 -10.97
CA GLN A 148 -13.40 -8.87 -9.71
C GLN A 148 -14.35 -8.49 -8.57
N LEU A 149 -14.82 -7.25 -8.51
CA LEU A 149 -15.80 -6.79 -7.50
C LEU A 149 -17.18 -7.41 -7.69
N LEU A 150 -17.65 -7.52 -8.94
CA LEU A 150 -18.95 -8.11 -9.29
C LEU A 150 -18.98 -9.62 -8.99
N PHE A 151 -17.86 -10.32 -9.22
CA PHE A 151 -17.70 -11.74 -8.91
C PHE A 151 -17.51 -11.99 -7.40
N SER A 152 -16.84 -11.06 -6.69
CA SER A 152 -16.62 -11.17 -5.24
C SER A 152 -17.87 -10.88 -4.41
N ALA A 153 -18.72 -9.93 -4.86
CA ALA A 153 -19.97 -9.60 -4.20
C ALA A 153 -21.03 -10.70 -4.35
N SER A 154 -21.08 -11.38 -5.50
CA SER A 154 -22.04 -12.46 -5.77
C SER A 154 -21.68 -13.80 -5.10
N ALA A 155 -20.40 -14.04 -4.81
CA ALA A 155 -19.94 -15.29 -4.18
C ALA A 155 -19.80 -15.23 -2.64
N GLY A 156 -20.18 -14.13 -1.99
CA GLY A 156 -19.97 -13.94 -0.55
C GLY A 156 -18.49 -13.77 -0.16
N LEU A 157 -17.64 -13.42 -1.12
CA LEU A 157 -16.19 -13.25 -0.95
C LEU A 157 -15.79 -11.80 -0.69
N SER A 158 -16.68 -10.99 -0.12
CA SER A 158 -16.43 -9.59 0.25
C SER A 158 -15.15 -9.43 1.07
N HIS A 159 -14.85 -10.40 1.95
CA HIS A 159 -13.62 -10.41 2.73
C HIS A 159 -12.35 -10.56 1.88
N LEU A 160 -12.39 -11.35 0.79
CA LEU A 160 -11.26 -11.52 -0.13
C LEU A 160 -11.02 -10.26 -0.96
N SER A 161 -12.09 -9.59 -1.38
CA SER A 161 -12.01 -8.32 -2.11
C SER A 161 -11.41 -7.22 -1.24
N GLN A 162 -11.86 -7.10 0.03
CA GLN A 162 -11.25 -6.16 0.97
C GLN A 162 -9.76 -6.47 1.18
N LYS A 163 -9.40 -7.76 1.32
CA LYS A 163 -8.01 -8.18 1.49
C LYS A 163 -7.13 -7.87 0.27
N LEU A 164 -7.69 -7.94 -0.94
CA LEU A 164 -7.01 -7.52 -2.17
C LEU A 164 -6.80 -5.99 -2.23
N ILE A 165 -7.79 -5.20 -1.78
CA ILE A 165 -7.66 -3.74 -1.66
C ILE A 165 -6.54 -3.40 -0.67
N ASP A 166 -6.54 -4.05 0.48
CA ASP A 166 -5.52 -3.83 1.52
C ASP A 166 -4.12 -4.20 1.00
N LEU A 167 -3.97 -5.33 0.30
CA LEU A 167 -2.71 -5.77 -0.30
C LEU A 167 -2.22 -4.80 -1.39
N LYS A 168 -3.15 -4.25 -2.19
CA LYS A 168 -2.86 -3.27 -3.23
C LYS A 168 -2.43 -1.94 -2.61
N ALA A 169 -3.04 -1.52 -1.51
CA ALA A 169 -2.65 -0.32 -0.76
C ALA A 169 -1.27 -0.48 -0.12
N GLU A 170 -0.96 -1.65 0.44
CA GLU A 170 0.37 -1.97 0.97
C GLU A 170 1.45 -1.94 -0.13
N ALA A 171 1.17 -2.56 -1.27
CA ALA A 171 2.06 -2.55 -2.43
C ALA A 171 2.28 -1.12 -2.97
N ASP A 172 1.21 -0.32 -3.11
CA ASP A 172 1.29 1.07 -3.57
C ASP A 172 2.05 1.96 -2.55
N GLY A 173 1.94 1.67 -1.25
CA GLY A 173 2.73 2.34 -0.20
C GLY A 173 4.22 2.01 -0.26
N PHE A 174 4.57 0.79 -0.66
CA PHE A 174 5.96 0.39 -0.89
C PHE A 174 6.53 1.00 -2.18
N TYR A 175 5.81 0.87 -3.30
CA TYR A 175 6.25 1.38 -4.60
C TYR A 175 5.08 1.58 -5.58
N LYS A 176 5.03 2.78 -6.19
CA LYS A 176 4.12 3.10 -7.28
C LYS A 176 4.87 3.76 -8.44
N PHE A 177 4.55 3.35 -9.67
CA PHE A 177 5.23 3.86 -10.87
C PHE A 177 5.06 5.39 -10.97
N ARG A 178 6.19 6.11 -11.04
CA ARG A 178 6.28 7.59 -11.05
C ARG A 178 5.88 8.32 -9.76
N ALA A 179 5.64 7.63 -8.65
CA ALA A 179 5.45 8.30 -7.37
C ALA A 179 6.76 8.93 -6.88
N ARG A 180 6.67 10.17 -6.36
CA ARG A 180 7.80 10.91 -5.78
C ARG A 180 8.07 10.58 -4.31
N SER A 181 7.21 9.77 -3.70
CA SER A 181 7.23 9.38 -2.30
C SER A 181 6.87 7.89 -2.17
N GLY A 182 7.45 7.20 -1.18
CA GLY A 182 7.18 5.78 -0.90
C GLY A 182 8.39 5.10 -0.26
N ALA A 183 8.18 3.97 0.42
CA ALA A 183 9.23 3.32 1.22
C ALA A 183 10.48 2.97 0.39
N LEU A 184 10.33 2.59 -0.88
CA LEU A 184 11.47 2.31 -1.77
C LEU A 184 12.31 3.57 -2.05
N VAL A 185 11.68 4.74 -2.18
CA VAL A 185 12.38 6.01 -2.39
C VAL A 185 13.17 6.39 -1.15
N ASP A 186 12.57 6.26 0.03
CA ASP A 186 13.23 6.54 1.31
C ASP A 186 14.42 5.62 1.55
N LEU A 187 14.27 4.32 1.27
CA LEU A 187 15.35 3.33 1.36
C LEU A 187 16.49 3.63 0.36
N LYS A 188 16.18 4.08 -0.86
CA LYS A 188 17.21 4.49 -1.83
C LYS A 188 17.99 5.72 -1.35
N THR A 189 17.29 6.71 -0.80
CA THR A 189 17.92 7.91 -0.21
C THR A 189 18.83 7.51 0.94
N ARG A 190 18.33 6.67 1.85
CA ARG A 190 19.12 6.20 3.00
C ARG A 190 20.35 5.38 2.57
N LEU A 191 20.21 4.57 1.52
CA LEU A 191 21.34 3.82 0.96
C LEU A 191 22.39 4.75 0.34
N ALA A 192 21.98 5.85 -0.31
CA ALA A 192 22.92 6.84 -0.83
C ALA A 192 23.68 7.57 0.30
N GLU A 193 22.98 7.93 1.39
CA GLU A 193 23.59 8.52 2.59
C GLU A 193 24.64 7.58 3.20
N LEU A 194 24.29 6.32 3.43
CA LEU A 194 25.20 5.33 4.02
C LEU A 194 26.42 5.05 3.12
N LYS A 195 26.24 5.06 1.79
CA LYS A 195 27.36 4.96 0.85
C LYS A 195 28.29 6.17 0.95
N ALA A 196 27.73 7.38 1.03
CA ALA A 196 28.53 8.60 1.19
C ALA A 196 29.27 8.64 2.53
N GLU A 197 28.66 8.14 3.61
CA GLU A 197 29.35 7.96 4.90
C GLU A 197 30.50 6.96 4.79
N ARG A 198 30.27 5.81 4.15
CA ARG A 198 31.31 4.80 3.94
C ARG A 198 32.52 5.36 3.16
N GLU A 199 32.29 6.11 2.08
CA GLU A 199 33.40 6.68 1.30
C GLU A 199 34.29 7.63 2.13
N LYS A 200 33.70 8.40 3.05
CA LYS A 200 34.50 9.25 3.97
C LYS A 200 35.46 8.43 4.83
N PHE A 201 35.03 7.27 5.32
CA PHE A 201 35.88 6.37 6.09
C PHE A 201 36.95 5.69 5.23
N ASP A 202 36.62 5.28 4.01
CA ASP A 202 37.61 4.70 3.07
C ASP A 202 38.71 5.72 2.71
N THR A 203 38.35 7.00 2.57
CA THR A 203 39.33 8.08 2.32
C THR A 203 40.28 8.24 3.51
N LEU A 204 39.76 8.27 4.74
CA LEU A 204 40.54 8.34 5.98
C LEU A 204 41.52 7.16 6.14
N ALA A 205 41.13 5.95 5.74
CA ALA A 205 41.99 4.78 5.78
C ALA A 205 43.18 4.90 4.81
N SER A 206 42.96 5.41 3.59
CA SER A 206 44.02 5.64 2.61
C SER A 206 45.00 6.75 3.02
N ASP A 207 44.48 7.83 3.61
CA ASP A 207 45.30 8.92 4.15
C ASP A 207 46.14 8.44 5.35
N HIS A 208 45.55 7.62 6.22
CA HIS A 208 46.28 6.98 7.32
C HIS A 208 47.42 6.08 6.79
N ALA A 209 47.16 5.25 5.78
CA ALA A 209 48.18 4.41 5.17
C ALA A 209 49.34 5.24 4.57
N ARG A 210 49.01 6.33 3.87
CA ARG A 210 50.00 7.27 3.31
C ARG A 210 50.82 7.98 4.41
N LEU A 211 50.19 8.40 5.50
CA LEU A 211 50.87 9.03 6.64
C LEU A 211 51.80 8.05 7.35
N VAL A 212 51.39 6.79 7.54
CA VAL A 212 52.24 5.73 8.10
C VAL A 212 53.46 5.49 7.21
N GLU A 213 53.27 5.40 5.89
CA GLU A 213 54.38 5.22 4.96
C GLU A 213 55.36 6.41 4.98
N SER A 214 54.84 7.63 5.03
CA SER A 214 55.66 8.85 5.18
C SER A 214 56.44 8.86 6.50
N LEU A 215 55.84 8.38 7.58
CA LEU A 215 56.47 8.26 8.89
C LEU A 215 57.59 7.21 8.87
N ASP A 216 57.36 6.05 8.24
CA ASP A 216 58.38 5.01 8.09
C ASP A 216 59.56 5.45 7.23
N ARG A 217 59.30 6.16 6.11
CA ARG A 217 60.38 6.75 5.29
C ARG A 217 61.20 7.77 6.09
N SER A 218 60.53 8.64 6.83
CA SER A 218 61.19 9.65 7.65
C SER A 218 62.04 9.04 8.76
N LYS A 219 61.55 7.95 9.40
CA LYS A 219 62.31 7.17 10.38
C LYS A 219 63.55 6.52 9.76
N LYS A 220 63.43 5.88 8.60
CA LYS A 220 64.58 5.28 7.91
C LYS A 220 65.66 6.33 7.60
N HIS A 221 65.27 7.48 7.06
CA HIS A 221 66.21 8.57 6.81
C HIS A 221 66.85 9.12 8.10
N TYR A 222 66.10 9.18 9.20
CA TYR A 222 66.66 9.54 10.50
C TYR A 222 67.69 8.51 10.99
N ASP A 223 67.37 7.22 10.91
CA ASP A 223 68.26 6.13 11.35
C ASP A 223 69.53 6.07 10.47
N GLU A 224 69.40 6.27 9.17
CA GLU A 224 70.54 6.43 8.23
C GLU A 224 71.41 7.63 8.62
N ALA A 225 70.82 8.78 8.89
CA ALA A 225 71.56 9.97 9.32
C ALA A 225 72.27 9.76 10.67
N VAL A 226 71.64 9.04 11.61
CA VAL A 226 72.23 8.70 12.91
C VAL A 226 73.39 7.72 12.75
N THR A 227 73.25 6.70 11.90
CA THR A 227 74.32 5.74 11.62
C THR A 227 75.50 6.42 10.92
N GLU A 228 75.26 7.28 9.93
CA GLU A 228 76.29 8.08 9.27
C GLU A 228 76.99 9.06 10.24
N ARG A 229 76.23 9.70 11.14
CA ARG A 229 76.81 10.55 12.19
C ARG A 229 77.71 9.73 13.12
N THR A 230 77.30 8.53 13.48
CA THR A 230 78.07 7.63 14.35
C THR A 230 79.35 7.15 13.66
N ARG A 231 79.28 6.79 12.37
CA ARG A 231 80.45 6.44 11.54
C ARG A 231 81.43 7.61 11.42
N THR A 232 80.92 8.79 11.11
CA THR A 232 81.74 10.02 11.00
C THR A 232 82.40 10.36 12.32
N ARG A 233 81.67 10.20 13.43
CA ARG A 233 82.22 10.39 14.78
C ARG A 233 83.33 9.39 15.09
N GLY A 234 83.11 8.10 14.78
CA GLY A 234 84.15 7.07 14.93
C GLY A 234 85.42 7.39 14.12
N ARG A 235 85.28 7.87 12.88
CA ARG A 235 86.43 8.31 12.06
C ARG A 235 87.19 9.50 12.66
N ILE A 236 86.47 10.45 13.27
CA ILE A 236 87.07 11.58 13.98
C ILE A 236 87.82 11.09 15.22
N ASP A 237 87.24 10.17 15.97
CA ASP A 237 87.83 9.58 17.18
C ASP A 237 89.09 8.74 16.80
N GLU A 238 89.05 7.95 15.74
CA GLU A 238 90.22 7.25 15.21
C GLU A 238 91.33 8.20 14.71
N GLY A 239 90.95 9.28 14.03
CA GLY A 239 91.88 10.29 13.57
C GLY A 239 92.57 11.02 14.72
N THR A 240 91.83 11.33 15.79
CA THR A 240 92.37 11.94 17.01
C THR A 240 93.29 10.99 17.78
N VAL A 241 92.98 9.69 17.84
CA VAL A 241 93.87 8.64 18.40
C VAL A 241 95.16 8.50 17.58
N LYS A 242 95.09 8.51 16.25
CA LYS A 242 96.29 8.47 15.38
C LYS A 242 97.18 9.70 15.56
N LEU A 243 96.57 10.88 15.71
CA LEU A 243 97.29 12.14 15.97
C LEU A 243 97.95 12.13 17.37
N THR A 244 97.31 11.56 18.38
CA THR A 244 97.90 11.40 19.73
C THR A 244 99.02 10.35 19.76
N ASN A 245 98.89 9.25 19.00
CA ASN A 245 99.99 8.29 18.85
C ASN A 245 101.18 8.85 18.05
N TRP A 246 100.92 9.72 17.07
CA TRP A 246 101.98 10.39 16.31
C TRP A 246 102.73 11.45 17.15
N SER A 247 102.06 12.08 18.13
CA SER A 247 102.72 12.99 19.08
C SER A 247 103.42 12.27 20.25
N GLY A 248 103.03 11.03 20.58
CA GLY A 248 103.66 10.20 21.61
C GLY A 248 104.89 9.39 21.15
N GLY A 249 105.06 9.18 19.84
CA GLY A 249 106.17 8.43 19.25
C GLY A 249 107.44 9.25 19.00
N GLY A 250 108.04 9.80 20.06
CA GLY A 250 109.39 10.38 19.99
C GLY A 250 110.47 9.29 19.96
N GLY A 251 111.20 9.11 18.84
CA GLY A 251 112.26 8.10 18.79
C GLY A 251 113.11 7.97 17.51
N ARG A 252 113.92 9.00 17.20
CA ARG A 252 115.27 8.96 16.54
C ARG A 252 115.45 8.61 15.03
N ARG A 253 115.96 9.66 14.32
CA ARG A 253 117.00 9.74 13.23
C ARG A 253 116.61 9.20 11.84
N ALA A 254 116.98 9.79 10.68
CA ALA A 254 118.07 10.72 10.34
C ALA A 254 117.77 11.60 9.08
N ALA A 255 118.33 12.82 9.10
CA ALA A 255 118.88 13.67 8.02
C ALA A 255 118.21 13.75 6.61
N CYS A 256 117.63 14.91 6.28
CA CYS A 256 118.17 15.94 5.37
C CYS A 256 117.09 16.98 4.97
N GLY A 257 117.41 18.28 5.06
CA GLY A 257 116.73 19.36 4.32
C GLY A 257 115.55 20.06 5.02
N LEU A 258 115.81 21.29 5.49
CA LEU A 258 114.92 22.37 5.99
C LEU A 258 113.60 22.61 5.21
N PRO A 259 112.62 23.44 5.70
CA PRO A 259 112.42 24.02 7.04
C PRO A 259 110.97 23.80 7.62
N ARG A 260 110.81 24.02 8.93
CA ARG A 260 109.51 24.24 9.63
C ARG A 260 109.11 25.73 9.55
N PRO A 261 107.81 26.10 9.60
CA PRO A 261 107.08 26.30 10.88
C PRO A 261 105.73 25.51 10.94
N LEU A 262 105.40 24.87 12.07
CA LEU A 262 104.48 25.38 13.13
C LEU A 262 103.09 25.71 12.58
N PHE A 263 102.12 24.78 12.52
CA PHE A 263 101.36 24.12 13.60
C PHE A 263 100.39 25.06 14.38
N ILE A 264 99.10 24.90 14.04
CA ILE A 264 97.87 25.06 14.84
C ILE A 264 97.35 26.46 15.19
N ALA A 265 96.25 26.84 14.51
CA ALA A 265 95.01 27.42 15.04
C ALA A 265 93.98 27.38 13.88
N ALA A 266 92.69 27.04 13.97
CA ALA A 266 91.82 26.60 15.05
C ALA A 266 90.62 25.93 14.35
N ILE A 267 90.23 24.74 14.81
CA ILE A 267 88.96 24.10 14.44
C ILE A 267 87.86 24.85 15.19
N ALA A 268 87.28 25.88 14.59
CA ALA A 268 86.08 26.54 15.09
C ALA A 268 85.40 27.37 14.00
N SER A 269 84.83 26.72 12.97
CA SER A 269 83.69 27.27 12.23
C SER A 269 83.23 26.25 11.21
N LEU A 270 82.22 25.44 11.56
CA LEU A 270 81.24 24.85 10.64
C LEU A 270 80.17 24.14 11.50
N ARG A 271 79.49 24.97 12.30
CA ARG A 271 78.13 24.71 12.80
C ARG A 271 77.36 26.03 12.65
N LYS A 272 76.81 26.23 11.46
CA LYS A 272 75.51 26.85 11.22
C LYS A 272 74.86 26.06 10.10
#